data_AF-A0A8T5S250-F1
#
_entry.id   AF-A0A8T5S250-F1
#
_cell.length_a   1.000
_cell.length_b   1.000
_cell.length_c   1.000
_cell.angle_alpha   90.00
_cell.angle_beta   90.00
_cell.angle_gamma   90.00
#
_symmetry.space_group_name_H-M   'P 1'
#
loop_
_entity.id
_entity.type
_entity.pdbx_description
1 polymer ?
#
loop_
_entity_poly.entity_id
_entity_poly.type
_entity_poly.pdbx_seq_one_letter_code
_entity_poly.pdbx_strand_id
1 'polypeptide(L)'
;MRIINLLKKNKKIGYKILVLICIFILFPCMINLQTSNSRTNHYKDQDIKSSGIWATLDLNNTLGINRSTFISNTLITVQGRLFNRIPPEEGKPGYTVAIEVDDIVYSSFNDVTDLNGYFQIDYVIDPSLNIYSSHKIEAVVIDSTPDSVEYRTHFIIYVNTTSYFDVNTPSSAKLIGEYFDFDFDDYLRYNNGSGIPSSLINYFWHDPAIVDSNFVFTDGTGLIQPIYIPDIGITDLDLNLTFVSPGIGYNEMYITNTKLFSNISCIWDLPLTIRASNNLRISGQVISKTNASLVIDNRFINIFFNGSFVSSVQTDPNGDFSVDYFLPQWIGQTFISIRLPNTLGKNIVTRYLVTVQQPSTPTGPSPQAPPFMLFFSIFLPILGVVIGGLAFYGYRYYKKQDKLSKVVNLPLESKIINLKILKDSGRLEESLSYLFNAIYMDLISAKFGRIRKGNETIRDFAIISVKNLKLNPATIYPFIQKVEEIIYAKPFQISDKEFYGTINLFSPIYFELTGYNFELNF
;
A
#
# COMPACT_ATOMS: atom_id res chain seq x y z
N MET A 1 -2.95 -54.07 64.24
CA MET A 1 -2.97 -54.72 65.56
C MET A 1 -2.58 -56.18 65.37
N ARG A 2 -1.58 -56.68 66.11
CA ARG A 2 -0.95 -58.04 66.06
C ARG A 2 0.04 -58.28 64.90
N ILE A 3 1.37 -58.26 65.18
CA ILE A 3 2.24 -59.43 65.53
C ILE A 3 2.66 -60.16 64.22
N ILE A 4 3.91 -60.26 63.76
CA ILE A 4 5.21 -60.45 64.42
C ILE A 4 6.36 -59.96 63.53
N ASN A 5 7.27 -59.25 64.16
CA ASN A 5 8.68 -59.09 63.79
C ASN A 5 9.42 -60.24 64.48
N LEU A 6 10.20 -61.09 63.80
CA LEU A 6 11.36 -61.79 64.39
C LEU A 6 12.25 -62.48 63.34
N LEU A 7 13.41 -61.84 63.21
CA LEU A 7 14.68 -62.16 62.56
C LEU A 7 15.21 -63.62 62.57
N LYS A 8 16.09 -63.84 61.57
CA LYS A 8 17.34 -64.63 61.58
C LYS A 8 17.20 -66.16 61.63
N LYS A 9 17.76 -66.87 60.65
CA LYS A 9 19.16 -67.36 60.58
C LYS A 9 19.34 -68.28 59.35
N ASN A 10 20.57 -68.40 58.87
CA ASN A 10 21.08 -69.34 57.84
C ASN A 10 21.12 -68.89 56.37
N LYS A 11 21.76 -67.74 56.15
CA LYS A 11 22.37 -67.37 54.87
C LYS A 11 23.88 -67.61 54.96
N LYS A 12 24.34 -68.86 54.76
CA LYS A 12 25.79 -69.16 54.76
C LYS A 12 26.25 -70.43 54.00
N ILE A 13 25.51 -70.89 52.99
CA ILE A 13 25.93 -72.03 52.13
C ILE A 13 25.94 -71.70 50.62
N GLY A 14 25.39 -70.55 50.17
CA GLY A 14 25.28 -70.25 48.74
C GLY A 14 26.52 -69.62 48.05
N TYR A 15 27.50 -69.10 48.80
CA TYR A 15 28.57 -68.27 48.20
C TYR A 15 29.86 -69.03 47.88
N LYS A 16 30.03 -70.27 48.38
CA LYS A 16 31.23 -71.08 48.10
C LYS A 16 31.09 -71.98 46.86
N ILE A 17 29.88 -72.16 46.34
CA ILE A 17 29.63 -72.96 45.12
C ILE A 17 29.66 -72.09 43.86
N LEU A 18 29.32 -70.79 43.96
CA LEU A 18 29.33 -69.88 42.81
C LEU A 18 30.75 -69.42 42.40
N VAL A 19 31.69 -69.33 43.35
CA VAL A 19 33.09 -68.93 43.06
C VAL A 19 33.91 -70.09 42.47
N LEU A 20 33.53 -71.34 42.72
CA LEU A 20 34.21 -72.51 42.15
C LEU A 20 33.87 -72.76 40.67
N ILE A 21 32.76 -72.21 40.17
CA ILE A 21 32.30 -72.36 38.77
C ILE A 21 32.87 -71.26 37.86
N CYS A 22 33.20 -70.08 38.39
CA CYS A 22 33.79 -69.00 37.58
C CYS A 22 35.30 -69.14 37.28
N ILE A 23 36.01 -70.06 37.94
CA ILE A 23 37.45 -70.27 37.75
C ILE A 23 37.75 -71.33 36.66
N PHE A 24 36.74 -72.05 36.16
CA PHE A 24 36.92 -73.12 35.16
C PHE A 24 36.53 -72.74 33.73
N ILE A 25 36.10 -71.50 33.46
CA ILE A 25 35.70 -71.04 32.11
C ILE A 25 36.72 -70.06 31.51
N LEU A 26 37.76 -69.67 32.25
CA LEU A 26 38.88 -68.89 31.71
C LEU A 26 40.19 -69.66 31.88
N PHE A 27 40.70 -70.14 30.75
CA PHE A 27 42.06 -70.65 30.51
C PHE A 27 42.41 -72.03 31.09
N PRO A 28 42.61 -73.03 30.21
CA PRO A 28 43.89 -73.09 29.50
C PRO A 28 43.80 -73.51 28.02
N CYS A 29 44.21 -72.62 27.12
CA CYS A 29 44.82 -73.03 25.85
C CYS A 29 46.02 -72.12 25.59
N MET A 30 47.09 -72.37 26.32
CA MET A 30 48.44 -71.97 25.96
C MET A 30 49.36 -73.16 26.23
N ILE A 31 50.23 -73.40 25.25
CA ILE A 31 51.32 -74.39 25.20
C ILE A 31 50.89 -75.77 24.67
N ASN A 32 50.98 -75.98 23.34
CA ASN A 32 52.22 -76.48 22.73
C ASN A 32 52.08 -76.60 21.21
N LEU A 33 52.94 -75.92 20.45
CA LEU A 33 53.60 -76.48 19.25
C LEU A 33 54.66 -75.50 18.76
N GLN A 34 55.89 -75.79 19.18
CA GLN A 34 57.11 -75.30 18.55
C GLN A 34 57.37 -76.11 17.28
N THR A 35 57.88 -75.43 16.25
CA THR A 35 58.51 -75.93 15.02
C THR A 35 57.61 -76.34 13.84
N SER A 36 57.41 -75.41 12.91
CA SER A 36 58.00 -75.57 11.58
C SER A 36 58.27 -74.19 10.96
N ASN A 37 59.55 -73.94 10.65
CA ASN A 37 59.94 -72.93 9.69
C ASN A 37 59.47 -73.41 8.32
N SER A 38 58.48 -72.76 7.75
CA SER A 38 58.35 -72.69 6.29
C SER A 38 58.28 -71.22 5.90
N ARG A 39 59.39 -70.73 5.34
CA ARG A 39 59.35 -69.61 4.42
C ARG A 39 58.46 -70.06 3.26
N THR A 40 57.21 -69.63 3.24
CA THR A 40 56.43 -69.56 2.01
C THR A 40 56.20 -68.10 1.74
N ASN A 41 56.90 -67.61 0.71
CA ASN A 41 56.70 -66.31 0.12
C ASN A 41 55.20 -66.06 -0.03
N HIS A 42 54.68 -65.02 0.63
CA HIS A 42 53.43 -64.43 0.18
C HIS A 42 53.72 -63.82 -1.19
N TYR A 43 53.52 -64.63 -2.22
CA TYR A 43 53.19 -64.13 -3.54
C TYR A 43 51.97 -63.23 -3.32
N LYS A 44 52.15 -61.92 -3.49
CA LYS A 44 51.05 -61.03 -3.83
C LYS A 44 50.55 -61.52 -5.18
N ASP A 45 49.58 -62.43 -5.15
CA ASP A 45 48.86 -62.80 -6.35
C ASP A 45 47.94 -61.62 -6.67
N GLN A 46 48.45 -60.70 -7.50
CA GLN A 46 47.75 -59.48 -7.90
C GLN A 46 46.60 -59.74 -8.87
N ASP A 47 46.32 -60.98 -9.25
CA ASP A 47 45.33 -61.31 -10.29
C ASP A 47 44.44 -62.49 -9.90
N ILE A 48 43.83 -62.48 -8.71
CA ILE A 48 42.61 -63.26 -8.53
C ILE A 48 41.51 -62.57 -9.34
N LYS A 49 41.28 -63.05 -10.56
CA LYS A 49 40.09 -62.77 -11.38
C LYS A 49 38.85 -63.34 -10.69
N SER A 50 38.46 -62.72 -9.59
CA SER A 50 37.17 -62.88 -8.94
C SER A 50 36.16 -62.04 -9.72
N SER A 51 35.19 -62.73 -10.31
CA SER A 51 34.10 -62.18 -11.14
C SER A 51 33.47 -60.88 -10.63
N GLY A 52 33.44 -59.88 -11.50
CA GLY A 52 32.33 -58.95 -11.71
C GLY A 52 32.23 -57.71 -10.83
N ILE A 53 32.98 -57.58 -9.73
CA ILE A 53 32.88 -56.42 -8.82
C ILE A 53 34.26 -55.81 -8.60
N TRP A 54 34.45 -54.60 -9.11
CA TRP A 54 35.71 -53.86 -9.06
C TRP A 54 35.85 -53.01 -7.79
N ALA A 55 34.76 -52.44 -7.30
CA ALA A 55 34.75 -51.58 -6.11
C ALA A 55 33.45 -51.74 -5.30
N THR A 56 33.50 -51.33 -4.05
CA THR A 56 32.35 -51.21 -3.14
C THR A 56 32.19 -49.75 -2.72
N LEU A 57 30.95 -49.27 -2.66
CA LEU A 57 30.59 -47.95 -2.17
C LEU A 57 29.70 -48.06 -0.93
N ASP A 58 30.15 -47.44 0.17
CA ASP A 58 29.43 -47.32 1.43
C ASP A 58 29.24 -45.85 1.85
N LEU A 59 28.10 -45.55 2.45
CA LEU A 59 27.75 -44.28 3.09
C LEU A 59 28.08 -44.36 4.58
N ASN A 60 28.83 -43.39 5.08
CA ASN A 60 29.48 -43.48 6.38
C ASN A 60 28.78 -42.66 7.47
N ASN A 61 27.99 -41.65 7.10
CA ASN A 61 27.33 -40.74 8.05
C ASN A 61 25.84 -41.08 8.27
N THR A 62 25.59 -42.34 8.65
CA THR A 62 24.23 -42.86 8.91
C THR A 62 23.51 -42.13 10.06
N LEU A 63 24.25 -41.65 11.06
CA LEU A 63 23.72 -40.92 12.21
C LEU A 63 23.27 -39.51 11.81
N GLY A 64 21.98 -39.23 11.93
CA GLY A 64 21.38 -37.92 11.65
C GLY A 64 20.78 -37.76 10.25
N ILE A 65 20.98 -38.74 9.35
CA ILE A 65 20.35 -38.73 8.01
C ILE A 65 19.38 -39.88 7.86
N ASN A 66 19.82 -41.11 8.14
CA ASN A 66 18.98 -42.27 7.92
C ASN A 66 17.75 -42.24 8.85
N ARG A 67 16.58 -42.47 8.26
CA ARG A 67 15.24 -42.42 8.88
C ARG A 67 14.90 -41.07 9.53
N SER A 68 15.48 -39.98 9.04
CA SER A 68 15.22 -38.61 9.53
C SER A 68 14.31 -37.85 8.57
N THR A 69 13.66 -36.79 9.08
CA THR A 69 12.77 -35.92 8.31
C THR A 69 13.48 -34.60 7.99
N PHE A 70 13.41 -34.16 6.73
CA PHE A 70 14.04 -32.94 6.25
C PHE A 70 13.04 -32.04 5.53
N ILE A 71 13.21 -30.72 5.69
CA ILE A 71 12.37 -29.73 5.01
C ILE A 71 12.82 -29.61 3.56
N SER A 72 11.87 -29.55 2.62
CA SER A 72 12.16 -29.23 1.22
C SER A 72 13.08 -28.00 1.10
N ASN A 73 14.08 -28.05 0.21
CA ASN A 73 15.12 -27.03 0.03
C ASN A 73 16.15 -26.89 1.17
N THR A 74 16.18 -27.78 2.17
CA THR A 74 17.29 -27.82 3.13
C THR A 74 18.47 -28.60 2.59
N LEU A 75 19.67 -28.22 3.02
CA LEU A 75 20.91 -28.91 2.70
C LEU A 75 21.12 -30.11 3.63
N ILE A 76 21.45 -31.27 3.08
CA ILE A 76 21.99 -32.42 3.80
C ILE A 76 23.33 -32.80 3.21
N THR A 77 24.29 -33.14 4.07
CA THR A 77 25.62 -33.56 3.63
C THR A 77 25.70 -35.07 3.63
N VAL A 78 25.88 -35.71 2.48
CA VAL A 78 26.02 -37.17 2.33
C VAL A 78 27.50 -37.51 2.21
N GLN A 79 28.00 -38.39 3.08
CA GLN A 79 29.40 -38.80 3.09
C GLN A 79 29.51 -40.29 2.85
N GLY A 80 30.51 -40.70 2.09
CA GLY A 80 30.78 -42.11 1.84
C GLY A 80 32.20 -42.38 1.42
N ARG A 81 32.44 -43.62 1.02
CA ARG A 81 33.74 -44.11 0.58
C ARG A 81 33.59 -45.13 -0.54
N LEU A 82 34.35 -44.95 -1.61
CA LEU A 82 34.56 -45.92 -2.67
C LEU A 82 35.90 -46.64 -2.46
N PHE A 83 35.89 -47.96 -2.34
CA PHE A 83 37.09 -48.74 -2.03
C PHE A 83 37.12 -50.08 -2.77
N ASN A 84 38.28 -50.71 -2.85
CA ASN A 84 38.43 -52.04 -3.44
C ASN A 84 37.57 -53.06 -2.68
N ARG A 85 36.98 -54.02 -3.38
CA ARG A 85 36.31 -55.13 -2.68
C ARG A 85 37.28 -55.93 -1.82
N ILE A 86 38.47 -56.20 -2.37
CA ILE A 86 39.58 -56.90 -1.71
C ILE A 86 40.90 -56.29 -2.21
N PRO A 87 41.78 -55.75 -1.35
CA PRO A 87 41.58 -55.49 0.09
C PRO A 87 40.79 -54.19 0.33
N PRO A 88 39.85 -54.15 1.29
CA PRO A 88 38.96 -53.00 1.51
C PRO A 88 39.61 -51.74 2.11
N GLU A 89 40.88 -51.84 2.46
CA GLU A 89 41.66 -50.72 2.99
C GLU A 89 42.05 -49.74 1.88
N GLU A 90 42.13 -50.20 0.64
CA GLU A 90 42.51 -49.38 -0.52
C GLU A 90 41.31 -48.61 -1.08
N GLY A 91 41.36 -47.28 -0.94
CA GLY A 91 40.40 -46.37 -1.56
C GLY A 91 40.57 -46.29 -3.07
N LYS A 92 39.50 -45.90 -3.78
CA LYS A 92 39.51 -45.60 -5.21
C LYS A 92 39.49 -44.08 -5.43
N PRO A 93 40.64 -43.43 -5.67
CA PRO A 93 40.70 -41.98 -5.86
C PRO A 93 40.30 -41.55 -7.28
N GLY A 94 39.83 -40.31 -7.41
CA GLY A 94 39.62 -39.64 -8.69
C GLY A 94 38.37 -40.06 -9.44
N TYR A 95 37.40 -40.70 -8.76
CA TYR A 95 36.11 -41.08 -9.35
C TYR A 95 35.01 -40.12 -8.92
N THR A 96 34.21 -39.68 -9.87
CA THR A 96 33.04 -38.85 -9.66
C THR A 96 31.89 -39.71 -9.15
N VAL A 97 31.39 -39.33 -7.98
CA VAL A 97 30.23 -39.94 -7.33
C VAL A 97 29.11 -38.91 -7.32
N ALA A 98 27.90 -39.29 -7.68
CA ALA A 98 26.72 -38.44 -7.66
C ALA A 98 25.62 -39.01 -6.76
N ILE A 99 24.71 -38.15 -6.31
CA ILE A 99 23.53 -38.56 -5.56
C ILE A 99 22.51 -39.22 -6.49
N GLU A 100 21.91 -40.29 -6.01
CA GLU A 100 20.74 -40.93 -6.61
C GLU A 100 19.58 -40.88 -5.60
N VAL A 101 18.41 -40.44 -6.04
CA VAL A 101 17.19 -40.43 -5.22
C VAL A 101 16.09 -41.18 -5.96
N ASP A 102 15.55 -42.24 -5.35
CA ASP A 102 14.52 -43.11 -5.93
C ASP A 102 14.85 -43.54 -7.38
N ASP A 103 16.08 -44.03 -7.58
CA ASP A 103 16.60 -44.51 -8.87
C ASP A 103 16.79 -43.40 -9.94
N ILE A 104 16.75 -42.12 -9.53
CA ILE A 104 17.05 -40.96 -10.39
C ILE A 104 18.39 -40.35 -9.99
N VAL A 105 19.35 -40.33 -10.92
CA VAL A 105 20.69 -39.77 -10.70
C VAL A 105 20.68 -38.24 -10.87
N TYR A 106 21.11 -37.53 -9.83
CA TYR A 106 21.30 -36.08 -9.85
C TYR A 106 22.76 -35.74 -10.06
N SER A 107 23.21 -35.78 -11.31
CA SER A 107 24.62 -35.57 -11.66
C SER A 107 25.17 -34.18 -11.27
N SER A 108 24.32 -33.20 -10.97
CA SER A 108 24.72 -31.89 -10.45
C SER A 108 25.16 -31.91 -8.99
N PHE A 109 24.69 -32.88 -8.21
CA PHE A 109 25.12 -33.12 -6.84
C PHE A 109 26.16 -34.23 -6.85
N ASN A 110 27.42 -33.85 -7.04
CA ASN A 110 28.53 -34.78 -7.14
C ASN A 110 29.74 -34.32 -6.32
N ASP A 111 30.66 -35.24 -6.12
CA ASP A 111 32.00 -35.00 -5.58
C ASP A 111 32.98 -36.00 -6.20
N VAL A 112 34.27 -35.70 -6.13
CA VAL A 112 35.35 -36.56 -6.63
C VAL A 112 36.07 -37.21 -5.47
N THR A 113 36.20 -38.53 -5.49
CA THR A 113 36.81 -39.27 -4.40
C THR A 113 38.27 -38.89 -4.13
N ASP A 114 38.62 -38.71 -2.87
CA ASP A 114 39.97 -38.37 -2.42
C ASP A 114 40.95 -39.56 -2.52
N LEU A 115 42.21 -39.35 -2.10
CA LEU A 115 43.26 -40.38 -2.10
C LEU A 115 42.89 -41.66 -1.34
N ASN A 116 41.98 -41.58 -0.38
CA ASN A 116 41.50 -42.70 0.44
C ASN A 116 40.11 -43.20 0.00
N GLY A 117 39.57 -42.66 -1.10
CA GLY A 117 38.29 -43.01 -1.67
C GLY A 117 37.10 -42.30 -1.04
N TYR A 118 37.30 -41.35 -0.12
CA TYR A 118 36.19 -40.64 0.53
C TYR A 118 35.60 -39.57 -0.37
N PHE A 119 34.31 -39.32 -0.19
CA PHE A 119 33.58 -38.23 -0.83
C PHE A 119 32.61 -37.58 0.15
N GLN A 120 32.25 -36.33 -0.11
CA GLN A 120 31.24 -35.57 0.58
C GLN A 120 30.41 -34.77 -0.43
N ILE A 121 29.12 -35.09 -0.55
CA ILE A 121 28.19 -34.41 -1.44
C ILE A 121 27.18 -33.63 -0.61
N ASP A 122 27.09 -32.32 -0.85
CA ASP A 122 26.06 -31.48 -0.27
C ASP A 122 24.81 -31.49 -1.17
N TYR A 123 23.77 -32.19 -0.74
CA TYR A 123 22.52 -32.39 -1.46
C TYR A 123 21.42 -31.48 -0.92
N VAL A 124 20.76 -30.72 -1.79
CA VAL A 124 19.57 -29.93 -1.44
C VAL A 124 18.35 -30.80 -1.67
N ILE A 125 17.54 -31.03 -0.63
CA ILE A 125 16.32 -31.83 -0.73
C ILE A 125 15.40 -31.26 -1.82
N ASP A 126 15.20 -32.03 -2.88
CA ASP A 126 14.38 -31.62 -4.03
C ASP A 126 12.93 -31.32 -3.57
N PRO A 127 12.40 -30.11 -3.84
CA PRO A 127 11.05 -29.71 -3.43
C PRO A 127 9.92 -30.46 -4.15
N SER A 128 10.24 -31.28 -5.16
CA SER A 128 9.27 -32.14 -5.87
C SER A 128 9.10 -33.53 -5.23
N LEU A 129 9.93 -33.88 -4.24
CA LEU A 129 9.81 -35.14 -3.52
C LEU A 129 8.46 -35.25 -2.79
N ASN A 130 7.84 -36.42 -2.90
CA ASN A 130 6.53 -36.69 -2.32
C ASN A 130 6.58 -36.78 -0.79
N ILE A 131 6.06 -35.75 -0.12
CA ILE A 131 5.98 -35.63 1.34
C ILE A 131 5.20 -36.75 2.05
N TYR A 132 4.43 -37.56 1.33
CA TYR A 132 3.65 -38.68 1.88
C TYR A 132 4.38 -40.03 1.78
N SER A 133 5.58 -40.06 1.21
CA SER A 133 6.40 -41.26 1.08
C SER A 133 7.80 -41.06 1.66
N SER A 134 8.46 -42.16 1.95
CA SER A 134 9.89 -42.16 2.22
C SER A 134 10.68 -42.21 0.92
N HIS A 135 11.85 -41.58 0.89
CA HIS A 135 12.73 -41.54 -0.28
C HIS A 135 14.04 -42.26 0.00
N LYS A 136 14.51 -43.06 -0.95
CA LYS A 136 15.80 -43.75 -0.90
C LYS A 136 16.87 -42.85 -1.48
N ILE A 137 17.88 -42.50 -0.68
CA ILE A 137 19.07 -41.75 -1.10
C ILE A 137 20.25 -42.71 -1.16
N GLU A 138 20.89 -42.76 -2.32
CA GLU A 138 22.10 -43.51 -2.61
C GLU A 138 23.16 -42.59 -3.22
N ALA A 139 24.38 -43.11 -3.32
CA ALA A 139 25.45 -42.46 -4.05
C ALA A 139 26.00 -43.44 -5.08
N VAL A 140 26.13 -42.99 -6.33
CA VAL A 140 26.50 -43.82 -7.47
C VAL A 140 27.72 -43.26 -8.18
N VAL A 141 28.62 -44.13 -8.61
CA VAL A 141 29.77 -43.75 -9.46
C VAL A 141 29.25 -43.49 -10.87
N ILE A 142 29.49 -42.29 -11.42
CA ILE A 142 29.00 -41.89 -12.75
C ILE A 142 30.07 -41.95 -13.85
N ASP A 143 31.32 -42.14 -13.47
CA ASP A 143 32.42 -42.36 -14.43
C ASP A 143 32.37 -43.76 -15.04
N SER A 144 33.04 -43.93 -16.18
CA SER A 144 33.25 -45.26 -16.76
C SER A 144 34.12 -46.11 -15.83
N THR A 145 33.57 -47.21 -15.31
CA THR A 145 34.30 -48.12 -14.42
C THR A 145 34.82 -49.35 -15.17
N PRO A 146 35.93 -49.96 -14.73
CA PRO A 146 36.46 -51.19 -15.33
C PRO A 146 35.54 -52.42 -15.20
N ASP A 147 34.70 -52.45 -14.17
CA ASP A 147 33.72 -53.50 -13.88
C ASP A 147 32.61 -52.91 -12.98
N SER A 148 31.66 -53.71 -12.52
CA SER A 148 30.56 -53.24 -11.69
C SER A 148 31.01 -52.73 -10.31
N VAL A 149 30.27 -51.75 -9.78
CA VAL A 149 30.40 -51.25 -8.40
C VAL A 149 29.28 -51.84 -7.55
N GLU A 150 29.62 -52.34 -6.36
CA GLU A 150 28.64 -52.82 -5.38
C GLU A 150 28.23 -51.67 -4.44
N TYR A 151 26.97 -51.24 -4.50
CA TYR A 151 26.38 -50.23 -3.59
C TYR A 151 25.69 -50.94 -2.43
N ARG A 152 26.22 -50.83 -1.20
CA ARG A 152 25.68 -51.62 -0.06
C ARG A 152 24.76 -50.85 0.86
N THR A 153 24.87 -49.53 0.88
CA THR A 153 24.19 -48.68 1.86
C THR A 153 23.40 -47.60 1.17
N HIS A 154 22.21 -47.35 1.70
CA HIS A 154 21.35 -46.24 1.33
C HIS A 154 20.81 -45.59 2.60
N PHE A 155 20.34 -44.35 2.46
CA PHE A 155 19.53 -43.69 3.48
C PHE A 155 18.07 -43.71 3.08
N ILE A 156 17.20 -43.84 4.06
CA ILE A 156 15.77 -43.58 3.89
C ILE A 156 15.48 -42.24 4.57
N ILE A 157 14.96 -41.27 3.83
CA ILE A 157 14.55 -39.98 4.41
C ILE A 157 13.05 -39.77 4.26
N TYR A 158 12.50 -38.86 5.07
CA TYR A 158 11.15 -38.33 4.90
C TYR A 158 11.25 -36.83 4.59
N VAL A 159 10.31 -36.31 3.81
CA VAL A 159 10.32 -34.88 3.45
C VAL A 159 9.09 -34.21 4.06
N ASN A 160 9.30 -33.06 4.70
CA ASN A 160 8.23 -32.14 5.05
C ASN A 160 8.37 -30.84 4.26
N THR A 161 7.30 -30.06 4.21
CA THR A 161 7.30 -28.76 3.54
C THR A 161 6.44 -27.78 4.35
N THR A 162 6.31 -26.55 3.88
CA THR A 162 5.40 -25.54 4.43
C THR A 162 4.35 -25.16 3.39
N SER A 163 3.30 -24.49 3.84
CA SER A 163 2.23 -23.98 2.97
C SER A 163 2.01 -22.49 3.17
N TYR A 164 1.38 -21.86 2.19
CA TYR A 164 0.88 -20.49 2.29
C TYR A 164 -0.46 -20.36 1.55
N PHE A 165 -1.27 -19.40 1.97
CA PHE A 165 -2.45 -18.97 1.22
C PHE A 165 -2.02 -17.90 0.23
N ASP A 166 -2.32 -18.12 -1.03
CA ASP A 166 -2.13 -17.19 -2.13
C ASP A 166 -3.52 -16.67 -2.50
N VAL A 167 -4.03 -15.70 -1.73
CA VAL A 167 -5.40 -15.19 -1.89
C VAL A 167 -5.36 -13.68 -2.03
N ASN A 168 -6.06 -13.16 -3.02
CA ASN A 168 -6.15 -11.73 -3.28
C ASN A 168 -7.15 -11.04 -2.36
N THR A 169 -6.99 -9.73 -2.19
CA THR A 169 -8.03 -8.94 -1.53
C THR A 169 -9.27 -8.88 -2.43
N PRO A 170 -10.48 -9.08 -1.89
CA PRO A 170 -11.70 -9.08 -2.70
C PRO A 170 -11.83 -7.84 -3.56
N SER A 171 -12.08 -8.02 -4.85
CA SER A 171 -12.20 -6.94 -5.83
C SER A 171 -13.61 -6.34 -5.85
N SER A 172 -14.63 -7.21 -5.88
CA SER A 172 -16.06 -6.84 -5.97
C SER A 172 -16.81 -6.90 -4.63
N ALA A 173 -17.90 -6.14 -4.52
CA ALA A 173 -18.80 -6.20 -3.36
C ALA A 173 -19.65 -7.49 -3.37
N LYS A 174 -19.78 -8.16 -2.21
CA LYS A 174 -20.57 -9.39 -2.07
C LYS A 174 -21.73 -9.20 -1.10
N LEU A 175 -22.87 -9.82 -1.40
CA LEU A 175 -24.05 -9.76 -0.56
C LEU A 175 -24.00 -10.87 0.50
N ILE A 176 -24.34 -10.54 1.75
CA ILE A 176 -24.49 -11.55 2.81
C ILE A 176 -25.54 -12.62 2.43
N GLY A 177 -25.28 -13.86 2.83
CA GLY A 177 -26.09 -15.02 2.41
C GLY A 177 -25.78 -15.55 1.01
N GLU A 178 -24.89 -14.91 0.25
CA GLU A 178 -24.36 -15.48 -1.00
C GLU A 178 -23.06 -16.25 -0.74
N TYR A 179 -22.47 -16.78 -1.81
CA TYR A 179 -21.13 -17.34 -1.76
C TYR A 179 -20.09 -16.23 -1.92
N PHE A 180 -19.07 -16.29 -1.07
CA PHE A 180 -17.82 -15.59 -1.24
C PHE A 180 -16.99 -16.41 -2.23
N ASP A 181 -17.00 -15.95 -3.48
CA ASP A 181 -16.17 -16.54 -4.53
C ASP A 181 -14.76 -16.00 -4.40
N PHE A 182 -13.81 -16.91 -4.30
CA PHE A 182 -12.39 -16.62 -4.48
C PHE A 182 -12.09 -16.38 -5.96
N ASP A 183 -11.13 -15.52 -6.26
CA ASP A 183 -10.72 -15.24 -7.63
C ASP A 183 -10.07 -16.49 -8.25
N PHE A 184 -9.99 -16.57 -9.58
CA PHE A 184 -9.46 -17.75 -10.30
C PHE A 184 -7.98 -18.04 -9.99
N ASP A 185 -7.31 -17.14 -9.29
CA ASP A 185 -5.92 -17.19 -8.86
C ASP A 185 -5.72 -17.39 -7.34
N ASP A 186 -6.79 -17.73 -6.61
CA ASP A 186 -6.75 -17.91 -5.15
C ASP A 186 -6.53 -19.38 -4.72
N TYR A 187 -5.31 -19.70 -4.27
CA TYR A 187 -4.86 -21.08 -4.00
C TYR A 187 -4.37 -21.25 -2.56
N LEU A 188 -4.46 -22.49 -2.07
CA LEU A 188 -3.57 -22.98 -1.03
C LEU A 188 -2.36 -23.64 -1.72
N ARG A 189 -1.14 -23.18 -1.42
CA ARG A 189 0.08 -23.63 -2.08
C ARG A 189 1.10 -24.21 -1.12
N TYR A 190 1.87 -25.17 -1.60
CA TYR A 190 3.16 -25.53 -1.01
C TYR A 190 4.16 -24.38 -1.19
N ASN A 191 5.22 -24.35 -0.40
CA ASN A 191 6.28 -23.33 -0.51
C ASN A 191 6.98 -23.29 -1.88
N ASN A 192 6.91 -24.37 -2.67
CA ASN A 192 7.44 -24.43 -4.03
C ASN A 192 6.48 -23.81 -5.09
N GLY A 193 5.33 -23.29 -4.66
CA GLY A 193 4.31 -22.65 -5.50
C GLY A 193 3.28 -23.61 -6.11
N SER A 194 3.45 -24.93 -6.01
CA SER A 194 2.42 -25.88 -6.48
C SER A 194 1.21 -25.86 -5.55
N GLY A 195 0.00 -25.99 -6.11
CA GLY A 195 -1.22 -25.99 -5.31
C GLY A 195 -1.41 -27.30 -4.54
N ILE A 196 -2.04 -27.22 -3.36
CA ILE A 196 -2.28 -28.37 -2.47
C ILE A 196 -3.70 -28.90 -2.74
N PRO A 197 -3.86 -30.03 -3.45
CA PRO A 197 -5.17 -30.48 -3.91
C PRO A 197 -6.01 -31.11 -2.79
N SER A 198 -7.33 -31.08 -2.96
CA SER A 198 -8.32 -31.81 -2.14
C SER A 198 -8.14 -31.64 -0.62
N SER A 199 -7.67 -30.48 -0.20
CA SER A 199 -7.26 -30.19 1.17
C SER A 199 -8.35 -29.45 1.93
N LEU A 200 -8.61 -29.87 3.17
CA LEU A 200 -9.60 -29.25 4.03
C LEU A 200 -9.04 -27.96 4.64
N ILE A 201 -9.71 -26.85 4.39
CA ILE A 201 -9.45 -25.53 4.97
C ILE A 201 -10.61 -25.21 5.91
N ASN A 202 -10.31 -24.85 7.16
CA ASN A 202 -11.33 -24.30 8.04
C ASN A 202 -11.44 -22.79 7.79
N TYR A 203 -12.64 -22.24 7.85
CA TYR A 203 -12.84 -20.81 7.76
C TYR A 203 -13.75 -20.31 8.88
N PHE A 204 -13.50 -19.08 9.30
CA PHE A 204 -14.18 -18.42 10.40
C PHE A 204 -14.55 -17.00 9.99
N TRP A 205 -15.81 -16.63 10.21
CA TRP A 205 -16.26 -15.25 10.07
C TRP A 205 -16.22 -14.58 11.44
N HIS A 206 -15.74 -13.33 11.49
CA HIS A 206 -15.54 -12.59 12.73
C HIS A 206 -16.22 -11.23 12.74
N ASP A 207 -16.73 -10.82 13.90
CA ASP A 207 -17.07 -9.44 14.29
C ASP A 207 -17.01 -9.31 15.82
N PRO A 208 -16.01 -8.62 16.38
CA PRO A 208 -14.64 -9.08 16.63
C PRO A 208 -14.48 -10.50 17.23
N ALA A 209 -15.56 -11.17 17.63
CA ALA A 209 -15.58 -12.58 17.99
C ALA A 209 -15.98 -13.46 16.79
N ILE A 210 -15.76 -14.79 16.87
CA ILE A 210 -16.23 -15.71 15.84
C ILE A 210 -17.76 -15.70 15.84
N VAL A 211 -18.35 -15.39 14.68
CA VAL A 211 -19.81 -15.37 14.47
C VAL A 211 -20.31 -16.59 13.71
N ASP A 212 -19.46 -17.18 12.86
CA ASP A 212 -19.76 -18.41 12.12
C ASP A 212 -18.46 -19.15 11.79
N SER A 213 -18.53 -20.47 11.65
CA SER A 213 -17.39 -21.29 11.26
C SER A 213 -17.80 -22.53 10.48
N ASN A 214 -16.99 -22.90 9.49
CA ASN A 214 -17.20 -24.08 8.67
C ASN A 214 -15.89 -24.51 8.01
N PHE A 215 -15.96 -25.41 7.04
CA PHE A 215 -14.82 -25.84 6.25
C PHE A 215 -15.15 -25.83 4.76
N VAL A 216 -14.09 -25.78 3.96
CA VAL A 216 -14.12 -25.87 2.50
C VAL A 216 -12.95 -26.74 2.03
N PHE A 217 -13.07 -27.29 0.82
CA PHE A 217 -11.99 -28.03 0.20
C PHE A 217 -11.33 -27.21 -0.90
N THR A 218 -10.04 -27.43 -1.13
CA THR A 218 -9.43 -27.10 -2.42
C THR A 218 -9.82 -28.11 -3.48
N ASP A 219 -9.78 -27.70 -4.75
CA ASP A 219 -10.01 -28.61 -5.88
C ASP A 219 -8.78 -29.49 -6.20
N GLY A 220 -8.77 -30.13 -7.37
CA GLY A 220 -7.64 -30.96 -7.83
C GLY A 220 -6.37 -30.18 -8.16
N THR A 221 -6.41 -28.85 -8.18
CA THR A 221 -5.28 -27.96 -8.49
C THR A 221 -4.81 -27.15 -7.28
N GLY A 222 -5.56 -27.17 -6.17
CA GLY A 222 -5.30 -26.37 -4.98
C GLY A 222 -6.10 -25.06 -4.91
N LEU A 223 -7.00 -24.80 -5.87
CA LEU A 223 -7.87 -23.63 -5.89
C LEU A 223 -8.90 -23.74 -4.77
N ILE A 224 -9.08 -22.67 -4.00
CA ILE A 224 -10.03 -22.64 -2.89
C ILE A 224 -11.45 -22.53 -3.45
N GLN A 225 -12.35 -23.45 -3.06
CA GLN A 225 -13.74 -23.41 -3.52
C GLN A 225 -14.52 -22.26 -2.84
N PRO A 226 -15.60 -21.76 -3.46
CA PRO A 226 -16.44 -20.71 -2.87
C PRO A 226 -16.98 -21.11 -1.48
N ILE A 227 -17.00 -20.16 -0.55
CA ILE A 227 -17.49 -20.35 0.83
C ILE A 227 -18.78 -19.58 1.08
N TYR A 228 -19.60 -20.03 2.01
CA TYR A 228 -20.86 -19.35 2.32
C TYR A 228 -20.64 -18.14 3.25
N ILE A 229 -21.27 -17.02 2.93
CA ILE A 229 -21.29 -15.82 3.77
C ILE A 229 -22.51 -15.88 4.71
N PRO A 230 -22.34 -15.80 6.04
CA PRO A 230 -23.45 -15.90 6.98
C PRO A 230 -24.45 -14.75 6.81
N ASP A 231 -25.74 -15.08 6.68
CA ASP A 231 -26.84 -14.11 6.60
C ASP A 231 -27.33 -13.71 7.99
N ILE A 232 -26.43 -13.08 8.76
CA ILE A 232 -26.68 -12.65 10.16
C ILE A 232 -26.91 -11.14 10.29
N GLY A 233 -27.01 -10.42 9.17
CA GLY A 233 -27.28 -8.98 9.14
C GLY A 233 -26.06 -8.07 9.44
N ILE A 234 -24.89 -8.66 9.68
CA ILE A 234 -23.62 -7.95 9.91
C ILE A 234 -22.87 -7.86 8.57
N THR A 235 -22.37 -6.66 8.23
CA THR A 235 -21.69 -6.40 6.94
C THR A 235 -20.22 -6.05 7.08
N ASP A 236 -19.71 -5.94 8.30
CA ASP A 236 -18.31 -5.65 8.59
C ASP A 236 -17.68 -6.92 9.18
N LEU A 237 -17.65 -7.98 8.37
CA LEU A 237 -17.12 -9.28 8.80
C LEU A 237 -15.70 -9.47 8.29
N ASP A 238 -14.82 -9.92 9.17
CA ASP A 238 -13.51 -10.41 8.77
C ASP A 238 -13.57 -11.92 8.49
N LEU A 239 -12.73 -12.40 7.58
CA LEU A 239 -12.61 -13.82 7.23
C LEU A 239 -11.23 -14.34 7.64
N ASN A 240 -11.20 -15.42 8.41
CA ASN A 240 -9.98 -16.14 8.75
C ASN A 240 -10.00 -17.53 8.11
N LEU A 241 -8.95 -17.88 7.38
CA LEU A 241 -8.72 -19.21 6.79
C LEU A 241 -7.60 -19.90 7.55
N THR A 242 -7.80 -21.17 7.92
CA THR A 242 -6.76 -21.97 8.57
C THR A 242 -6.61 -23.33 7.92
N PHE A 243 -5.37 -23.77 7.79
CA PHE A 243 -5.00 -25.06 7.21
C PHE A 243 -4.00 -25.77 8.12
N VAL A 244 -4.21 -27.07 8.33
CA VAL A 244 -3.28 -27.92 9.07
C VAL A 244 -3.21 -29.29 8.43
N SER A 245 -2.00 -29.77 8.16
CA SER A 245 -1.79 -31.11 7.59
C SER A 245 -0.48 -31.73 8.07
N PRO A 246 -0.46 -33.05 8.39
CA PRO A 246 0.78 -33.77 8.69
C PRO A 246 1.80 -33.62 7.55
N GLY A 247 3.05 -33.28 7.89
CA GLY A 247 4.13 -33.10 6.90
C GLY A 247 4.14 -31.74 6.20
N ILE A 248 3.09 -30.90 6.35
CA ILE A 248 3.02 -29.55 5.77
C ILE A 248 2.98 -28.46 6.87
N GLY A 249 2.46 -28.80 8.06
CA GLY A 249 2.37 -27.88 9.20
C GLY A 249 1.07 -27.08 9.22
N TYR A 250 1.07 -26.01 10.03
CA TYR A 250 -0.05 -25.07 10.20
C TYR A 250 0.18 -23.81 9.37
N ASN A 251 -0.88 -23.27 8.78
CA ASN A 251 -0.88 -21.97 8.14
C ASN A 251 -2.23 -21.26 8.31
N GLU A 252 -2.22 -19.93 8.32
CA GLU A 252 -3.43 -19.11 8.47
C GLU A 252 -3.39 -17.85 7.59
N MET A 253 -4.58 -17.31 7.28
CA MET A 253 -4.73 -16.05 6.55
C MET A 253 -5.95 -15.29 7.02
N TYR A 254 -5.78 -13.98 7.24
CA TYR A 254 -6.82 -13.09 7.73
C TYR A 254 -7.15 -11.99 6.70
N ILE A 255 -8.44 -11.85 6.36
CA ILE A 255 -8.96 -10.90 5.38
C ILE A 255 -9.93 -9.95 6.10
N THR A 256 -9.53 -8.69 6.28
CA THR A 256 -10.29 -7.67 7.03
C THR A 256 -11.27 -6.85 6.22
N ASN A 257 -11.12 -6.82 4.89
CA ASN A 257 -11.99 -6.01 4.02
C ASN A 257 -12.68 -6.91 3.01
N THR A 258 -13.64 -7.67 3.50
CA THR A 258 -14.41 -8.66 2.74
C THR A 258 -15.46 -8.03 1.81
N LYS A 259 -15.61 -6.69 1.84
CA LYS A 259 -16.50 -5.89 0.97
C LYS A 259 -17.95 -6.38 0.98
N LEU A 260 -18.47 -6.71 2.17
CA LEU A 260 -19.83 -7.22 2.31
C LEU A 260 -20.87 -6.11 2.41
N PHE A 261 -22.08 -6.39 1.93
CA PHE A 261 -23.24 -5.54 2.12
C PHE A 261 -24.50 -6.37 2.38
N SER A 262 -25.52 -5.75 2.98
CA SER A 262 -26.82 -6.38 3.28
C SER A 262 -28.00 -5.63 2.69
N ASN A 263 -27.77 -4.39 2.25
CA ASN A 263 -28.80 -3.54 1.67
C ASN A 263 -28.18 -2.55 0.70
N ILE A 264 -28.98 -2.07 -0.26
CA ILE A 264 -28.53 -1.14 -1.30
C ILE A 264 -29.17 0.24 -1.12
N SER A 265 -28.45 1.25 -1.56
CA SER A 265 -28.95 2.59 -1.85
C SER A 265 -28.60 2.94 -3.29
N CYS A 266 -29.14 4.04 -3.79
CA CYS A 266 -28.83 4.53 -5.12
C CYS A 266 -28.67 6.05 -5.07
N ILE A 267 -27.59 6.53 -5.67
CA ILE A 267 -27.38 7.95 -5.97
C ILE A 267 -28.02 8.18 -7.33
N TRP A 268 -29.23 8.73 -7.34
CA TRP A 268 -30.02 8.88 -8.55
C TRP A 268 -29.59 10.11 -9.34
N ASP A 269 -29.31 9.92 -10.62
CA ASP A 269 -29.14 11.00 -11.60
C ASP A 269 -30.46 11.27 -12.30
N LEU A 270 -31.46 11.68 -11.50
CA LEU A 270 -32.83 11.91 -11.94
C LEU A 270 -33.41 13.16 -11.27
N PRO A 271 -34.20 13.97 -12.00
CA PRO A 271 -34.94 15.05 -11.38
C PRO A 271 -36.12 14.51 -10.57
N LEU A 272 -36.48 15.23 -9.49
CA LEU A 272 -37.67 14.94 -8.68
C LEU A 272 -38.99 15.10 -9.45
N THR A 273 -38.95 15.79 -10.60
CA THR A 273 -40.11 16.02 -11.46
C THR A 273 -39.81 15.58 -12.89
N ILE A 274 -40.66 14.69 -13.41
CA ILE A 274 -40.56 14.13 -14.77
C ILE A 274 -41.87 14.36 -15.53
N ARG A 275 -41.87 14.22 -16.85
CA ARG A 275 -43.05 14.50 -17.71
C ARG A 275 -43.58 13.21 -18.33
N ALA A 276 -44.89 13.02 -18.28
CA ALA A 276 -45.58 11.91 -18.93
C ALA A 276 -45.38 11.93 -20.46
N SER A 277 -45.48 10.75 -21.09
CA SER A 277 -45.37 10.57 -22.55
C SER A 277 -44.06 11.08 -23.15
N ASN A 278 -42.98 11.04 -22.37
CA ASN A 278 -41.64 11.39 -22.81
C ASN A 278 -40.66 10.26 -22.51
N ASN A 279 -39.56 10.20 -23.26
CA ASN A 279 -38.44 9.33 -22.93
C ASN A 279 -37.73 9.87 -21.68
N LEU A 280 -37.63 9.02 -20.66
CA LEU A 280 -36.88 9.25 -19.45
C LEU A 280 -35.66 8.35 -19.46
N ARG A 281 -34.47 8.95 -19.35
CA ARG A 281 -33.25 8.22 -19.06
C ARG A 281 -33.16 8.01 -17.55
N ILE A 282 -33.36 6.78 -17.09
CA ILE A 282 -33.22 6.35 -15.70
C ILE A 282 -31.76 5.97 -15.47
N SER A 283 -31.03 6.80 -14.72
CA SER A 283 -29.63 6.57 -14.38
C SER A 283 -29.32 6.83 -12.91
N GLY A 284 -28.23 6.24 -12.45
CA GLY A 284 -27.69 6.42 -11.11
C GLY A 284 -26.55 5.47 -10.81
N GLN A 285 -26.07 5.55 -9.58
CA GLN A 285 -25.02 4.69 -9.03
C GLN A 285 -25.57 3.84 -7.88
N VAL A 286 -25.40 2.52 -7.94
CA VAL A 286 -25.81 1.60 -6.87
C VAL A 286 -24.67 1.43 -5.87
N ILE A 287 -24.97 1.68 -4.60
CA ILE A 287 -24.01 1.63 -3.49
C ILE A 287 -24.59 0.83 -2.33
N SER A 288 -23.73 0.35 -1.43
CA SER A 288 -24.19 -0.20 -0.16
C SER A 288 -24.87 0.89 0.68
N LYS A 289 -25.97 0.51 1.33
CA LYS A 289 -26.70 1.42 2.23
C LYS A 289 -25.93 1.71 3.52
N THR A 290 -25.14 0.75 4.00
CA THR A 290 -24.37 0.86 5.25
C THR A 290 -23.03 1.55 5.03
N ASN A 291 -22.46 1.44 3.83
CA ASN A 291 -21.19 2.07 3.46
C ASN A 291 -21.26 2.65 2.05
N ALA A 292 -21.37 3.98 1.93
CA ALA A 292 -21.48 4.65 0.63
C ALA A 292 -20.21 4.56 -0.24
N SER A 293 -19.05 4.20 0.34
CA SER A 293 -17.82 3.94 -0.43
C SER A 293 -17.80 2.56 -1.07
N LEU A 294 -18.65 1.64 -0.61
CA LEU A 294 -18.79 0.30 -1.17
C LEU A 294 -19.79 0.35 -2.33
N VAL A 295 -19.25 0.41 -3.53
CA VAL A 295 -19.99 0.40 -4.80
C VAL A 295 -20.47 -1.01 -5.12
N ILE A 296 -21.67 -1.15 -5.67
CA ILE A 296 -22.23 -2.45 -6.09
C ILE A 296 -22.03 -2.60 -7.60
N ASP A 297 -20.89 -3.16 -7.98
CA ASP A 297 -20.41 -3.29 -9.34
C ASP A 297 -20.76 -4.64 -9.98
N ASN A 298 -20.83 -4.69 -11.31
CA ASN A 298 -21.00 -5.93 -12.10
C ASN A 298 -22.23 -6.79 -11.73
N ARG A 299 -23.26 -6.20 -11.12
CA ARG A 299 -24.48 -6.91 -10.70
C ARG A 299 -25.67 -6.56 -11.60
N PHE A 300 -26.47 -7.57 -11.94
CA PHE A 300 -27.76 -7.35 -12.60
C PHE A 300 -28.77 -6.77 -11.63
N ILE A 301 -29.34 -5.63 -11.99
CA ILE A 301 -30.41 -4.96 -11.26
C ILE A 301 -31.67 -4.88 -12.11
N ASN A 302 -32.83 -5.00 -11.46
CA ASN A 302 -34.13 -4.87 -12.10
C ASN A 302 -34.76 -3.52 -11.73
N ILE A 303 -35.09 -2.72 -12.74
CA ILE A 303 -35.69 -1.40 -12.59
C ILE A 303 -37.20 -1.53 -12.73
N PHE A 304 -37.94 -0.86 -11.84
CA PHE A 304 -39.39 -0.80 -11.85
C PHE A 304 -39.89 0.64 -11.78
N PHE A 305 -40.95 0.93 -12.49
CA PHE A 305 -41.70 2.19 -12.41
C PHE A 305 -43.09 1.88 -11.86
N ASN A 306 -43.45 2.50 -10.72
CA ASN A 306 -44.71 2.26 -10.02
C ASN A 306 -45.01 0.76 -9.78
N GLY A 307 -43.98 -0.03 -9.50
CA GLY A 307 -44.08 -1.48 -9.30
C GLY A 307 -44.13 -2.33 -10.58
N SER A 308 -44.25 -1.73 -11.76
CA SER A 308 -44.18 -2.44 -13.06
C SER A 308 -42.73 -2.57 -13.52
N PHE A 309 -42.35 -3.74 -14.02
CA PHE A 309 -40.99 -3.98 -14.52
C PHE A 309 -40.71 -3.11 -15.75
N VAL A 310 -39.54 -2.47 -15.77
CA VAL A 310 -39.08 -1.61 -16.86
C VAL A 310 -37.99 -2.31 -17.65
N SER A 311 -36.89 -2.66 -16.99
CA SER A 311 -35.73 -3.27 -17.63
C SER A 311 -34.83 -3.96 -16.60
N SER A 312 -33.92 -4.80 -17.09
CA SER A 312 -32.80 -5.36 -16.34
C SER A 312 -31.50 -4.84 -16.94
N VAL A 313 -30.58 -4.37 -16.10
CA VAL A 313 -29.29 -3.79 -16.52
C VAL A 313 -28.20 -4.25 -15.57
N GLN A 314 -27.00 -4.48 -16.09
CA GLN A 314 -25.82 -4.77 -15.28
C GLN A 314 -25.14 -3.46 -14.89
N THR A 315 -24.78 -3.28 -13.62
CA THR A 315 -23.96 -2.15 -13.18
C THR A 315 -22.53 -2.28 -13.73
N ASP A 316 -21.90 -1.15 -14.04
CA ASP A 316 -20.51 -1.12 -14.47
C ASP A 316 -19.52 -1.27 -13.28
N PRO A 317 -18.19 -1.24 -13.48
CA PRO A 317 -17.21 -1.30 -12.39
C PRO A 317 -17.30 -0.16 -11.36
N ASN A 318 -17.97 0.96 -11.71
CA ASN A 318 -18.24 2.07 -10.82
C ASN A 318 -19.65 2.00 -10.21
N GLY A 319 -20.39 0.90 -10.43
CA GLY A 319 -21.75 0.71 -9.93
C GLY A 319 -22.79 1.56 -10.67
N ASP A 320 -22.41 2.21 -11.77
CA ASP A 320 -23.28 3.07 -12.54
C ASP A 320 -24.18 2.24 -13.46
N PHE A 321 -25.39 2.75 -13.72
CA PHE A 321 -26.33 2.16 -14.68
C PHE A 321 -27.11 3.25 -15.42
N SER A 322 -27.63 2.89 -16.60
CA SER A 322 -28.48 3.78 -17.38
C SER A 322 -29.44 3.01 -18.30
N VAL A 323 -30.72 3.38 -18.29
CA VAL A 323 -31.77 2.77 -19.11
C VAL A 323 -32.70 3.85 -19.64
N ASP A 324 -33.02 3.82 -20.92
CA ASP A 324 -34.07 4.66 -21.51
C ASP A 324 -35.45 4.01 -21.36
N TYR A 325 -36.43 4.77 -20.88
CA TYR A 325 -37.80 4.30 -20.64
C TYR A 325 -38.83 5.31 -21.15
N PHE A 326 -39.80 4.86 -21.95
CA PHE A 326 -40.92 5.69 -22.38
C PHE A 326 -41.99 5.75 -21.27
N LEU A 327 -42.17 6.93 -20.67
CA LEU A 327 -43.11 7.12 -19.57
C LEU A 327 -44.57 7.04 -20.06
N PRO A 328 -45.42 6.22 -19.43
CA PRO A 328 -46.84 6.15 -19.80
C PRO A 328 -47.58 7.46 -19.50
N GLN A 329 -48.81 7.59 -20.01
CA GLN A 329 -49.72 8.67 -19.63
C GLN A 329 -50.18 8.51 -18.18
N TRP A 330 -49.37 9.01 -17.26
CA TRP A 330 -49.63 8.95 -15.82
C TRP A 330 -49.22 10.26 -15.16
N ILE A 331 -49.98 10.72 -14.17
CA ILE A 331 -49.77 12.02 -13.49
C ILE A 331 -49.91 11.78 -11.98
N GLY A 332 -49.06 12.43 -11.18
CA GLY A 332 -49.12 12.38 -9.72
C GLY A 332 -47.77 12.03 -9.08
N GLN A 333 -47.79 11.64 -7.81
CA GLN A 333 -46.60 11.16 -7.10
C GLN A 333 -46.45 9.63 -7.22
N THR A 334 -45.31 9.17 -7.72
CA THR A 334 -45.00 7.74 -7.86
C THR A 334 -43.55 7.47 -7.43
N PHE A 335 -43.06 6.27 -7.70
CA PHE A 335 -41.69 5.88 -7.41
C PHE A 335 -41.06 5.08 -8.54
N ILE A 336 -39.76 5.25 -8.69
CA ILE A 336 -38.87 4.33 -9.40
C ILE A 336 -38.20 3.48 -8.33
N SER A 337 -38.07 2.17 -8.56
CA SER A 337 -37.37 1.29 -7.62
C SER A 337 -36.39 0.38 -8.33
N ILE A 338 -35.25 0.15 -7.70
CA ILE A 338 -34.27 -0.86 -8.11
C ILE A 338 -34.48 -2.06 -7.21
N ARG A 339 -34.53 -3.25 -7.80
CA ARG A 339 -34.46 -4.53 -7.09
C ARG A 339 -33.18 -5.25 -7.50
N LEU A 340 -32.35 -5.53 -6.52
CA LEU A 340 -31.22 -6.45 -6.67
C LEU A 340 -31.70 -7.85 -6.25
N PRO A 341 -31.79 -8.81 -7.18
CA PRO A 341 -32.04 -10.20 -6.83
C PRO A 341 -30.81 -10.78 -6.14
N ASN A 342 -31.01 -11.58 -5.09
CA ASN A 342 -29.96 -12.40 -4.50
C ASN A 342 -30.12 -13.88 -4.87
N THR A 343 -29.06 -14.66 -4.66
CA THR A 343 -29.04 -16.11 -4.93
C THR A 343 -30.06 -16.91 -4.09
N LEU A 344 -30.50 -16.38 -2.95
CA LEU A 344 -31.52 -16.96 -2.07
C LEU A 344 -32.96 -16.53 -2.41
N GLY A 345 -33.18 -15.81 -3.51
CA GLY A 345 -34.50 -15.31 -3.93
C GLY A 345 -35.05 -14.14 -3.10
N LYS A 346 -34.28 -13.57 -2.17
CA LYS A 346 -34.58 -12.29 -1.52
C LYS A 346 -34.31 -11.14 -2.49
N ASN A 347 -35.20 -10.15 -2.47
CA ASN A 347 -35.05 -8.94 -3.26
C ASN A 347 -34.72 -7.77 -2.35
N ILE A 348 -33.55 -7.16 -2.56
CA ILE A 348 -33.18 -5.93 -1.88
C ILE A 348 -33.67 -4.78 -2.72
N VAL A 349 -34.41 -3.85 -2.11
CA VAL A 349 -35.13 -2.80 -2.82
C VAL A 349 -34.75 -1.42 -2.32
N THR A 350 -34.40 -0.54 -3.25
CA THR A 350 -34.33 0.92 -3.02
C THR A 350 -35.36 1.64 -3.87
N ARG A 351 -35.88 2.78 -3.38
CA ARG A 351 -36.96 3.55 -4.00
C ARG A 351 -36.58 5.02 -4.12
N TYR A 352 -37.01 5.64 -5.20
CA TYR A 352 -36.88 7.07 -5.48
C TYR A 352 -38.25 7.65 -5.79
N LEU A 353 -38.69 8.62 -5.00
CA LEU A 353 -39.98 9.28 -5.17
C LEU A 353 -39.88 10.36 -6.25
N VAL A 354 -40.80 10.33 -7.21
CA VAL A 354 -40.87 11.29 -8.32
C VAL A 354 -42.28 11.80 -8.52
N THR A 355 -42.41 13.04 -8.97
CA THR A 355 -43.68 13.65 -9.38
C THR A 355 -43.76 13.67 -10.90
N VAL A 356 -44.77 13.02 -11.47
CA VAL A 356 -45.01 13.02 -12.92
C VAL A 356 -46.02 14.10 -13.26
N GLN A 357 -45.62 15.02 -14.12
CA GLN A 357 -46.46 16.11 -14.62
C GLN A 357 -47.01 15.78 -16.01
N GLN A 358 -48.07 16.51 -16.39
CA GLN A 358 -48.64 16.42 -17.73
C GLN A 358 -47.57 16.62 -18.82
N PRO A 359 -47.74 15.97 -19.99
CA PRO A 359 -46.91 16.26 -21.15
C PRO A 359 -46.96 17.76 -21.39
N SER A 360 -45.83 18.36 -21.79
CA SER A 360 -45.87 19.74 -22.29
C SER A 360 -46.83 19.76 -23.48
N THR A 361 -48.01 20.34 -23.31
CA THR A 361 -48.86 20.69 -24.45
C THR A 361 -47.98 21.53 -25.37
N PRO A 362 -47.84 21.18 -26.66
CA PRO A 362 -47.24 22.10 -27.60
C PRO A 362 -48.07 23.38 -27.48
N THR A 363 -47.45 24.45 -27.01
CA THR A 363 -48.00 25.78 -27.16
C THR A 363 -48.29 25.92 -28.65
N GLY A 364 -49.57 25.89 -29.04
CA GLY A 364 -49.98 26.27 -30.39
C GLY A 364 -49.36 27.62 -30.75
N PRO A 365 -49.27 27.97 -32.03
CA PRO A 365 -48.62 29.20 -32.46
C PRO A 365 -49.20 30.35 -31.64
N SER A 366 -48.34 30.93 -30.79
CA SER A 366 -48.63 32.15 -30.06
C SER A 366 -49.25 33.15 -31.03
N PRO A 367 -50.36 33.83 -30.70
CA PRO A 367 -50.88 34.89 -31.55
C PRO A 367 -49.73 35.85 -31.79
N GLN A 368 -49.29 35.91 -33.04
CA GLN A 368 -48.12 36.64 -33.47
C GLN A 368 -48.26 38.06 -32.94
N ALA A 369 -47.50 38.37 -31.88
CA ALA A 369 -47.54 39.69 -31.28
C ALA A 369 -47.22 40.68 -32.41
N PRO A 370 -48.01 41.75 -32.59
CA PRO A 370 -47.79 42.70 -33.66
C PRO A 370 -46.31 43.10 -33.71
N PRO A 371 -45.71 43.32 -34.90
CA PRO A 371 -44.27 43.57 -35.03
C PRO A 371 -43.71 44.63 -34.07
N PHE A 372 -44.55 45.60 -33.67
CA PHE A 372 -44.19 46.63 -32.68
C PHE A 372 -43.94 46.09 -31.26
N MET A 373 -44.62 45.03 -30.81
CA MET A 373 -44.37 44.44 -29.49
C MET A 373 -43.04 43.69 -29.44
N LEU A 374 -42.69 42.97 -30.52
CA LEU A 374 -41.36 42.36 -30.68
C LEU A 374 -40.27 43.43 -30.67
N PHE A 375 -40.49 44.54 -31.40
CA PHE A 375 -39.59 45.70 -31.37
C PHE A 375 -39.40 46.25 -29.95
N PHE A 376 -40.47 46.52 -29.19
CA PHE A 376 -40.32 47.02 -27.81
C PHE A 376 -39.70 45.98 -26.85
N SER A 377 -40.00 44.70 -27.00
CA SER A 377 -39.46 43.63 -26.14
C SER A 377 -37.96 43.42 -26.31
N ILE A 378 -37.41 43.72 -27.49
CA ILE A 378 -35.96 43.65 -27.79
C ILE A 378 -35.32 45.02 -27.55
N PHE A 379 -35.98 46.10 -27.95
CA PHE A 379 -35.46 47.46 -27.85
C PHE A 379 -35.35 47.94 -26.40
N LEU A 380 -36.32 47.65 -25.53
CA LEU A 380 -36.27 48.09 -24.12
C LEU A 380 -35.13 47.45 -23.31
N PRO A 381 -34.83 46.14 -23.39
CA PRO A 381 -33.66 45.58 -22.73
C PRO A 381 -32.34 46.03 -23.37
N ILE A 382 -32.27 46.18 -24.71
CA ILE A 382 -31.07 46.76 -25.35
C ILE A 382 -30.86 48.20 -24.91
N LEU A 383 -31.91 49.02 -24.89
CA LEU A 383 -31.88 50.39 -24.39
C LEU A 383 -31.54 50.43 -22.89
N GLY A 384 -32.05 49.49 -22.09
CA GLY A 384 -31.70 49.32 -20.69
C GLY A 384 -30.23 48.94 -20.48
N VAL A 385 -29.67 48.09 -21.34
CA VAL A 385 -28.24 47.74 -21.35
C VAL A 385 -27.38 48.90 -21.85
N VAL A 386 -27.84 49.68 -22.83
CA VAL A 386 -27.13 50.87 -23.33
C VAL A 386 -27.16 52.00 -22.31
N ILE A 387 -28.31 52.29 -21.70
CA ILE A 387 -28.44 53.28 -20.63
C ILE A 387 -27.69 52.82 -19.38
N GLY A 388 -27.81 51.55 -19.00
CA GLY A 388 -27.06 50.96 -17.87
C GLY A 388 -25.55 50.96 -18.13
N GLY A 389 -25.14 50.67 -19.37
CA GLY A 389 -23.75 50.72 -19.82
C GLY A 389 -23.19 52.14 -19.84
N LEU A 390 -23.95 53.12 -20.34
CA LEU A 390 -23.58 54.54 -20.32
C LEU A 390 -23.59 55.12 -18.91
N ALA A 391 -24.54 54.73 -18.06
CA ALA A 391 -24.57 55.12 -16.65
C ALA A 391 -23.42 54.50 -15.87
N PHE A 392 -23.07 53.23 -16.13
CA PHE A 392 -21.92 52.57 -15.53
C PHE A 392 -20.59 53.13 -16.04
N TYR A 393 -20.50 53.43 -17.34
CA TYR A 393 -19.35 54.11 -17.94
C TYR A 393 -19.19 55.53 -17.39
N GLY A 394 -20.29 56.29 -17.32
CA GLY A 394 -20.35 57.62 -16.72
C GLY A 394 -19.98 57.58 -15.23
N TYR A 395 -20.51 56.63 -14.47
CA TYR A 395 -20.16 56.41 -13.06
C TYR A 395 -18.69 56.01 -12.89
N ARG A 396 -18.15 55.12 -13.74
CA ARG A 396 -16.72 54.78 -13.71
C ARG A 396 -15.85 55.95 -14.13
N TYR A 397 -16.25 56.74 -15.11
CA TYR A 397 -15.52 57.92 -15.57
C TYR A 397 -15.52 59.01 -14.50
N TYR A 398 -16.67 59.30 -13.88
CA TYR A 398 -16.79 60.20 -12.74
C TYR A 398 -15.99 59.72 -11.52
N LYS A 399 -16.06 58.42 -11.19
CA LYS A 399 -15.28 57.85 -10.08
C LYS A 399 -13.78 57.79 -10.38
N LYS A 400 -13.38 57.82 -11.65
CA LYS A 400 -11.98 57.99 -12.08
C LYS A 400 -11.55 59.46 -12.00
N GLN A 401 -12.46 60.40 -12.26
CA GLN A 401 -12.23 61.84 -12.08
C GLN A 401 -12.22 62.25 -10.59
N ASP A 402 -13.08 61.73 -9.72
CA ASP A 402 -13.07 61.98 -8.26
C ASP A 402 -11.80 61.43 -7.56
N LYS A 403 -11.11 60.47 -8.20
CA LYS A 403 -9.79 59.98 -7.76
C LYS A 403 -8.62 60.73 -8.40
N LEU A 404 -8.89 61.59 -9.39
CA LEU A 404 -7.91 62.46 -10.06
C LEU A 404 -8.15 63.95 -9.75
N SER A 405 -9.20 64.32 -9.01
CA SER A 405 -9.57 65.71 -8.70
C SER A 405 -9.48 66.10 -7.22
N LYS A 406 -8.73 65.33 -6.41
CA LYS A 406 -7.95 65.93 -5.29
C LYS A 406 -6.54 66.26 -5.77
N VAL A 407 -6.44 67.08 -6.83
CA VAL A 407 -5.23 67.86 -7.08
C VAL A 407 -5.23 68.95 -6.01
N VAL A 408 -4.66 68.61 -4.86
CA VAL A 408 -4.38 69.59 -3.82
C VAL A 408 -3.34 70.54 -4.37
N ASN A 409 -3.73 71.79 -4.61
CA ASN A 409 -2.80 72.87 -4.90
C ASN A 409 -2.07 73.21 -3.59
N LEU A 410 -1.08 72.40 -3.25
CA LEU A 410 -0.24 72.55 -2.08
C LEU A 410 0.93 73.45 -2.50
N PRO A 411 1.07 74.68 -1.98
CA PRO A 411 2.17 75.57 -2.34
C PRO A 411 3.48 75.02 -1.73
N LEU A 412 4.05 73.99 -2.36
CA LEU A 412 5.28 73.32 -1.92
C LEU A 412 6.53 74.12 -2.26
N GLU A 413 6.44 75.05 -3.21
CA GLU A 413 7.54 75.91 -3.63
C GLU A 413 8.14 76.69 -2.45
N SER A 414 7.30 77.29 -1.61
CA SER A 414 7.76 78.03 -0.42
C SER A 414 8.42 77.12 0.63
N LYS A 415 7.94 75.89 0.76
CA LYS A 415 8.51 74.89 1.69
C LYS A 415 9.84 74.33 1.18
N ILE A 416 9.97 74.12 -0.12
CA ILE A 416 11.23 73.70 -0.75
C ILE A 416 12.28 74.81 -0.64
N ILE A 417 11.89 76.08 -0.79
CA ILE A 417 12.77 77.25 -0.54
C ILE A 417 13.23 77.28 0.92
N ASN A 418 12.34 77.09 1.88
CA ASN A 418 12.72 77.05 3.30
C ASN A 418 13.66 75.89 3.62
N LEU A 419 13.43 74.72 3.02
CA LEU A 419 14.34 73.58 3.13
C LEU A 419 15.74 73.93 2.60
N LYS A 420 15.82 74.64 1.46
CA LYS A 420 17.08 75.12 0.89
C LYS A 420 17.79 76.12 1.80
N ILE A 421 17.06 77.09 2.37
CA ILE A 421 17.61 78.07 3.33
C ILE A 421 18.18 77.38 4.58
N LEU A 422 17.47 76.38 5.12
CA LEU A 422 17.95 75.61 6.29
C LEU A 422 19.24 74.85 5.97
N LYS A 423 19.33 74.25 4.78
CA LYS A 423 20.56 73.60 4.32
C LYS A 423 21.69 74.61 4.14
N ASP A 424 21.47 75.71 3.42
CA ASP A 424 22.53 76.68 3.08
C ASP A 424 23.03 77.47 4.30
N SER A 425 22.24 77.54 5.38
CA SER A 425 22.64 78.10 6.68
C SER A 425 23.38 77.09 7.58
N GLY A 426 23.67 75.88 7.10
CA GLY A 426 24.39 74.83 7.84
C GLY A 426 23.52 74.05 8.84
N ARG A 427 22.21 74.24 8.84
CA ARG A 427 21.26 73.60 9.77
C ARG A 427 20.71 72.29 9.18
N LEU A 428 21.60 71.35 8.87
CA LEU A 428 21.26 70.12 8.15
C LEU A 428 20.25 69.24 8.88
N GLU A 429 20.32 69.15 10.21
CA GLU A 429 19.36 68.38 11.01
C GLU A 429 17.95 68.95 10.89
N GLU A 430 17.84 70.26 11.07
CA GLU A 430 16.57 70.97 11.00
C GLU A 430 15.97 70.89 9.60
N SER A 431 16.82 70.91 8.56
CA SER A 431 16.37 70.73 7.20
C SER A 431 15.75 69.34 6.96
N LEU A 432 16.32 68.26 7.50
CA LEU A 432 15.75 66.91 7.36
C LEU A 432 14.50 66.69 8.24
N SER A 433 14.49 67.27 9.43
CA SER A 433 13.29 67.30 10.27
C SER A 433 12.15 68.09 9.59
N TYR A 434 12.48 69.19 8.91
CA TYR A 434 11.53 69.97 8.12
C TYR A 434 11.02 69.21 6.90
N LEU A 435 11.90 68.49 6.20
CA LEU A 435 11.52 67.61 5.09
C LEU A 435 10.47 66.57 5.51
N PHE A 436 10.64 65.95 6.67
CA PHE A 436 9.69 64.97 7.18
C PHE A 436 8.39 65.62 7.69
N ASN A 437 8.50 66.59 8.61
CA ASN A 437 7.33 67.13 9.31
C ASN A 437 6.49 68.10 8.47
N ALA A 438 7.13 68.90 7.60
CA ALA A 438 6.44 69.96 6.87
C ALA A 438 6.16 69.61 5.41
N ILE A 439 6.97 68.72 4.79
CA ILE A 439 6.82 68.37 3.38
C ILE A 439 6.18 66.98 3.25
N TYR A 440 6.82 65.92 3.78
CA TYR A 440 6.29 64.56 3.65
C TYR A 440 4.91 64.39 4.32
N MET A 441 4.73 64.82 5.57
CA MET A 441 3.42 64.70 6.23
C MET A 441 2.31 65.47 5.52
N ASP A 442 2.61 66.66 5.01
CA ASP A 442 1.62 67.47 4.29
C ASP A 442 1.22 66.82 2.97
N LEU A 443 2.16 66.20 2.27
CA LEU A 443 1.87 65.43 1.06
C LEU A 443 0.96 64.23 1.35
N ILE A 444 1.22 63.51 2.46
CA ILE A 444 0.37 62.39 2.90
C ILE A 444 -1.01 62.88 3.32
N SER A 445 -1.08 63.98 4.06
CA SER A 445 -2.34 64.62 4.47
C SER A 445 -3.16 65.08 3.27
N ALA A 446 -2.52 65.71 2.29
CA ALA A 446 -3.18 66.20 1.08
C ALA A 446 -3.70 65.07 0.19
N LYS A 447 -2.86 64.07 -0.08
CA LYS A 447 -3.22 62.98 -1.00
C LYS A 447 -4.21 61.99 -0.39
N PHE A 448 -4.06 61.70 0.90
CA PHE A 448 -4.80 60.63 1.56
C PHE A 448 -5.67 61.07 2.75
N GLY A 449 -5.66 62.34 3.12
CA GLY A 449 -6.44 62.87 4.25
C GLY A 449 -5.90 62.46 5.62
N ARG A 450 -4.65 61.97 5.70
CA ARG A 450 -4.08 61.38 6.92
C ARG A 450 -3.12 62.34 7.62
N ILE A 451 -3.49 62.76 8.83
CA ILE A 451 -2.70 63.64 9.70
C ILE A 451 -2.14 62.82 10.86
N ARG A 452 -0.83 62.89 11.15
CA ARG A 452 -0.20 62.19 12.28
C ARG A 452 -0.79 62.63 13.61
N LYS A 453 -1.15 61.69 14.48
CA LYS A 453 -1.65 61.99 15.83
C LYS A 453 -0.47 62.28 16.75
N GLY A 454 -0.66 63.14 17.77
CA GLY A 454 0.40 63.54 18.69
C GLY A 454 1.02 62.39 19.50
N ASN A 455 0.32 61.27 19.64
CA ASN A 455 0.79 60.07 20.32
C ASN A 455 1.42 59.01 19.39
N GLU A 456 1.49 59.25 18.08
CA GLU A 456 2.07 58.32 17.11
C GLU A 456 3.55 58.62 16.89
N THR A 457 4.40 57.60 16.87
CA THR A 457 5.82 57.76 16.48
C THR A 457 5.97 57.97 14.97
N ILE A 458 7.16 58.41 14.53
CA ILE A 458 7.50 58.56 13.09
C ILE A 458 7.31 57.21 12.37
N ARG A 459 7.77 56.13 13.02
CA ARG A 459 7.67 54.77 12.52
C ARG A 459 6.23 54.26 12.47
N ASP A 460 5.42 54.53 13.50
CA ASP A 460 4.00 54.15 13.50
C ASP A 460 3.23 54.84 12.37
N PHE A 461 3.51 56.12 12.14
CA PHE A 461 2.93 56.87 11.04
C PHE A 461 3.29 56.26 9.68
N ALA A 462 4.54 55.82 9.50
CA ALA A 462 5.00 55.16 8.29
C ALA A 462 4.34 53.78 8.07
N ILE A 463 4.24 52.95 9.11
CA ILE A 463 3.59 51.63 9.04
C ILE A 463 2.12 51.78 8.63
N ILE A 464 1.41 52.75 9.22
CA ILE A 464 0.02 53.04 8.86
C ILE A 464 -0.06 53.54 7.42
N SER A 465 0.89 54.37 6.98
CA SER A 465 0.92 54.89 5.61
C SER A 465 1.12 53.77 4.59
N VAL A 466 2.04 52.83 4.83
CA VAL A 466 2.24 51.66 3.97
C VAL A 466 1.02 50.73 3.98
N LYS A 467 0.53 50.37 5.17
CA LYS A 467 -0.52 49.36 5.33
C LYS A 467 -1.90 49.84 4.86
N ASN A 468 -2.28 51.07 5.24
CA ASN A 468 -3.62 51.58 4.99
C ASN A 468 -3.69 52.44 3.73
N LEU A 469 -2.61 53.14 3.37
CA LEU A 469 -2.58 54.01 2.18
C LEU A 469 -1.91 53.32 0.98
N LYS A 470 -1.43 52.08 1.15
CA LYS A 470 -0.81 51.22 0.12
C LYS A 470 0.42 51.86 -0.54
N LEU A 471 1.16 52.68 0.20
CA LEU A 471 2.44 53.22 -0.27
C LEU A 471 3.50 52.13 -0.35
N ASN A 472 4.46 52.30 -1.26
CA ASN A 472 5.49 51.30 -1.46
C ASN A 472 6.40 51.16 -0.22
N PRO A 473 6.43 50.00 0.46
CA PRO A 473 7.26 49.79 1.64
C PRO A 473 8.77 49.96 1.34
N ALA A 474 9.20 49.63 0.13
CA ALA A 474 10.60 49.67 -0.27
C ALA A 474 11.15 51.10 -0.40
N THR A 475 10.29 52.10 -0.57
CA THR A 475 10.68 53.52 -0.61
C THR A 475 10.47 54.18 0.75
N ILE A 476 9.32 53.94 1.39
CA ILE A 476 8.95 54.59 2.65
C ILE A 476 9.85 54.18 3.83
N TYR A 477 10.09 52.88 4.04
CA TYR A 477 10.80 52.44 5.25
C TYR A 477 12.26 52.89 5.31
N PRO A 478 13.07 52.79 4.22
CA PRO A 478 14.44 53.29 4.24
C PRO A 478 14.54 54.80 4.51
N PHE A 479 13.64 55.61 3.93
CA PHE A 479 13.58 57.05 4.19
C PHE A 479 13.25 57.36 5.66
N ILE A 480 12.22 56.70 6.20
CA ILE A 480 11.75 56.92 7.57
C ILE A 480 12.81 56.48 8.58
N GLN A 481 13.45 55.36 8.34
CA GLN A 481 14.54 54.88 9.19
C GLN A 481 15.70 55.89 9.21
N LYS A 482 16.08 56.45 8.06
CA LYS A 482 17.13 57.48 8.01
C LYS A 482 16.75 58.76 8.73
N VAL A 483 15.51 59.22 8.58
CA VAL A 483 14.99 60.38 9.32
C VAL A 483 14.98 60.12 10.83
N GLU A 484 14.59 58.93 11.26
CA GLU A 484 14.54 58.53 12.67
C GLU A 484 15.94 58.44 13.29
N GLU A 485 16.89 57.81 12.58
CA GLU A 485 18.30 57.77 12.97
C GLU A 485 18.87 59.18 13.16
N ILE A 486 18.52 60.11 12.28
CA ILE A 486 19.03 61.48 12.31
C ILE A 486 18.40 62.31 13.45
N ILE A 487 17.09 62.19 13.67
CA ILE A 487 16.38 62.95 14.70
C ILE A 487 16.76 62.48 16.12
N TYR A 488 17.15 61.21 16.29
CA TYR A 488 17.39 60.62 17.61
C TYR A 488 18.87 60.31 17.94
N ALA A 489 19.82 60.44 17.02
CA ALA A 489 21.24 60.17 17.28
C ALA A 489 21.95 61.29 18.05
N LYS A 490 22.89 60.97 18.97
CA LYS A 490 23.80 61.94 19.62
C LYS A 490 25.26 61.45 19.55
N PRO A 491 26.26 62.31 19.28
CA PRO A 491 26.18 63.72 18.90
C PRO A 491 25.78 63.93 17.42
N PHE A 492 25.08 65.04 17.14
CA PHE A 492 24.54 65.39 15.84
C PHE A 492 25.62 65.99 14.91
N GLN A 493 26.34 65.14 14.18
CA GLN A 493 27.21 65.59 13.08
C GLN A 493 26.72 64.95 11.78
N ILE A 494 25.78 65.61 11.10
CA ILE A 494 25.28 65.18 9.80
C ILE A 494 26.20 65.75 8.73
N SER A 495 26.75 64.89 7.88
CA SER A 495 27.51 65.31 6.71
C SER A 495 26.58 65.69 5.54
N ASP A 496 27.05 66.55 4.64
CA ASP A 496 26.32 66.83 3.39
C ASP A 496 25.98 65.56 2.62
N LYS A 497 26.86 64.55 2.65
CA LYS A 497 26.64 63.25 2.01
C LYS A 497 25.40 62.54 2.57
N GLU A 498 25.18 62.58 3.88
CA GLU A 498 24.01 61.98 4.53
C GLU A 498 22.73 62.78 4.26
N PHE A 499 22.85 64.11 4.17
CA PHE A 499 21.75 64.96 3.73
C PHE A 499 21.28 64.59 2.32
N TYR A 500 22.17 64.60 1.32
CA TYR A 500 21.82 64.24 -0.06
C TYR A 500 21.38 62.78 -0.20
N GLY A 501 21.97 61.86 0.57
CA GLY A 501 21.52 60.47 0.63
C GLY A 501 20.06 60.35 1.08
N THR A 502 19.66 61.13 2.09
CA THR A 502 18.28 61.15 2.59
C THR A 502 17.32 61.81 1.60
N ILE A 503 17.74 62.86 0.89
CA ILE A 503 16.96 63.46 -0.20
C ILE A 503 16.72 62.45 -1.35
N ASN A 504 17.73 61.67 -1.71
CA ASN A 504 17.59 60.67 -2.76
C ASN A 504 16.59 59.57 -2.39
N LEU A 505 16.51 59.19 -1.11
CA LEU A 505 15.48 58.28 -0.61
C LEU A 505 14.08 58.91 -0.64
N PHE A 506 13.99 60.23 -0.47
CA PHE A 506 12.73 60.96 -0.52
C PHE A 506 12.20 61.18 -1.95
N SER A 507 13.08 61.36 -2.93
CA SER A 507 12.71 61.65 -4.32
C SER A 507 11.68 60.67 -4.94
N PRO A 508 11.84 59.33 -4.86
CA PRO A 508 10.84 58.41 -5.38
C PRO A 508 9.51 58.49 -4.62
N ILE A 509 9.53 58.80 -3.32
CA ILE A 509 8.33 59.00 -2.51
C ILE A 509 7.59 60.25 -2.98
N TYR A 510 8.32 61.35 -3.18
CA TYR A 510 7.75 62.60 -3.68
C TYR A 510 7.12 62.43 -5.05
N PHE A 511 7.77 61.70 -5.97
CA PHE A 511 7.20 61.36 -7.28
C PHE A 511 5.94 60.50 -7.16
N GLU A 512 5.96 59.47 -6.30
CA GLU A 512 4.78 58.63 -6.03
C GLU A 512 3.61 59.46 -5.47
N LEU A 513 3.89 60.49 -4.68
CA LEU A 513 2.87 61.36 -4.08
C LEU A 513 2.38 62.47 -5.02
N THR A 514 3.26 63.11 -5.77
CA THR A 514 2.94 64.32 -6.56
C THR A 514 2.90 64.12 -8.07
N GLY A 515 3.58 63.09 -8.59
CA GLY A 515 3.80 62.89 -10.03
C GLY A 515 4.94 63.72 -10.63
N TYR A 516 5.63 64.53 -9.82
CA TYR A 516 6.77 65.36 -10.23
C TYR A 516 8.07 64.86 -9.60
N ASN A 517 9.20 65.05 -10.28
CA ASN A 517 10.50 64.71 -9.70
C ASN A 517 10.85 65.71 -8.59
N PHE A 518 11.39 65.19 -7.49
CA PHE A 518 11.90 66.06 -6.44
C PHE A 518 13.27 66.59 -6.84
N GLU A 519 13.29 67.80 -7.39
CA GLU A 519 14.51 68.49 -7.75
C GLU A 519 14.81 69.57 -6.70
N LEU A 520 15.88 69.34 -5.92
CA LEU A 520 16.53 70.43 -5.20
C LEU A 520 17.50 71.11 -6.17
N ASN A 521 17.01 72.07 -6.94
CA ASN A 521 17.87 72.96 -7.71
C ASN A 521 18.65 73.86 -6.74
N PHE A 522 19.82 73.40 -6.32
CA PHE A 522 20.79 74.20 -5.58
C PHE A 522 21.37 75.29 -6.48
#